data_AF-A0A3D1AB99-F1
#
_entry.id   AF-A0A3D1AB99-F1
#
_cell.length_a   1.000
_cell.length_b   1.000
_cell.length_c   1.000
_cell.angle_alpha   90.00
_cell.angle_beta   90.00
_cell.angle_gamma   90.00
#
_symmetry.space_group_name_H-M   'P 1'
#
loop_
_entity.id
_entity.type
_entity.pdbx_description
1 polymer ?
#
loop_
_entity_poly.entity_id
_entity_poly.type
_entity_poly.pdbx_seq_one_letter_code
_entity_poly.pdbx_strand_id
1 'polypeptide(L)'
;AGSGSNQSNHMYKLGPIHQGIIERGSKTASDSYILWPAKIGAFSLVMGRHYRNTDTSDLPFSYLIENSNESFLAPGVNLRSIGTIRDAQKWPKRDRRKDKELLDCIVFNLLSPYSVQKIIKGTEVLENLRKISGPASDYYMYNSVKMTNRALEKGLLFYKLGLTKYLGSGLVKKLETSGYSNEDEMREAIAPSPDYEGTGEWIDLAGLLVPKEKVSKLIKDIENGIILSLDELNKTYRRWKDHYFQWSWNWIVSKLKTEEGIDVGNVSVKQLIEFIEKWKNAVIKLDKMIYDDAKKEFTLKSQTGFGIDGKDKTRISDFENVRGEFTNHPAVTEILGHIDKKSRQAEKVIERLQKLQCYPAN
;
A
#
# COMPACT_ATOMS: atom_id res chain seq x y z
N ALA A 1 0.48 -16.64 8.73
CA ALA A 1 -0.79 -17.02 9.36
C ALA A 1 -0.63 -17.00 10.88
N GLY A 2 -1.68 -16.63 11.60
CA GLY A 2 -1.74 -16.77 13.05
C GLY A 2 -1.79 -18.24 13.48
N SER A 3 -1.54 -18.51 14.75
CA SER A 3 -1.68 -19.85 15.31
C SER A 3 -3.14 -20.33 15.23
N GLY A 4 -3.36 -21.58 14.82
CA GLY A 4 -4.72 -22.15 14.72
C GLY A 4 -5.61 -21.53 13.62
N SER A 5 -5.03 -20.85 12.62
CA SER A 5 -5.81 -20.41 11.46
C SER A 5 -6.36 -21.62 10.70
N ASN A 6 -7.68 -21.77 10.66
CA ASN A 6 -8.39 -22.87 10.02
C ASN A 6 -9.01 -22.43 8.69
N GLN A 7 -9.16 -23.39 7.78
CA GLN A 7 -9.72 -23.17 6.46
C GLN A 7 -10.63 -24.34 6.11
N SER A 8 -11.77 -24.06 5.50
CA SER A 8 -12.68 -25.10 5.00
C SER A 8 -13.06 -24.81 3.57
N ASN A 9 -12.97 -25.84 2.72
CA ASN A 9 -13.47 -25.85 1.36
C ASN A 9 -14.74 -26.69 1.22
N HIS A 10 -15.36 -27.08 2.35
CA HIS A 10 -16.47 -28.02 2.38
C HIS A 10 -17.78 -27.35 1.92
N MET A 11 -18.08 -27.46 0.63
CA MET A 11 -19.34 -26.97 0.05
C MET A 11 -20.13 -28.15 -0.52
N TYR A 12 -21.13 -28.61 0.24
CA TYR A 12 -21.92 -29.84 -0.01
C TYR A 12 -22.58 -29.93 -1.41
N LYS A 13 -22.67 -28.83 -2.16
CA LYS A 13 -23.44 -28.73 -3.41
C LYS A 13 -22.61 -28.52 -4.68
N LEU A 14 -21.29 -28.26 -4.59
CA LEU A 14 -20.50 -27.76 -5.73
C LEU A 14 -19.32 -28.66 -6.18
N GLY A 15 -19.23 -29.89 -5.64
CA GLY A 15 -18.14 -30.83 -5.97
C GLY A 15 -16.86 -30.54 -5.18
N PRO A 16 -15.68 -31.06 -5.58
CA PRO A 16 -14.45 -30.92 -4.80
C PRO A 16 -13.61 -29.67 -5.12
N ILE A 17 -13.95 -28.91 -6.16
CA ILE A 17 -13.10 -27.81 -6.67
C ILE A 17 -13.67 -26.45 -6.30
N HIS A 18 -13.25 -25.94 -5.14
CA HIS A 18 -13.46 -24.56 -4.74
C HIS A 18 -12.12 -23.97 -4.30
N GLN A 19 -11.73 -22.84 -4.88
CA GLN A 19 -10.50 -22.14 -4.54
C GLN A 19 -10.82 -20.73 -4.04
N GLY A 20 -9.90 -20.18 -3.25
CA GLY A 20 -9.93 -18.77 -2.88
C GLY A 20 -8.54 -18.18 -2.88
N ILE A 21 -8.47 -16.86 -2.74
CA ILE A 21 -7.23 -16.10 -2.87
C ILE A 21 -7.08 -15.21 -1.65
N ILE A 22 -5.96 -15.32 -0.95
CA ILE A 22 -5.50 -14.30 -0.01
C ILE A 22 -4.35 -13.58 -0.71
N GLU A 23 -4.59 -12.32 -1.08
CA GLU A 23 -3.62 -11.54 -1.84
C GLU A 23 -2.39 -11.15 -0.98
N ARG A 24 -1.36 -10.66 -1.67
CA ARG A 24 -0.05 -10.29 -1.11
C ARG A 24 -0.16 -9.53 0.21
N GLY A 25 0.67 -9.94 1.18
CA GLY A 25 0.88 -9.23 2.43
C GLY A 25 -0.29 -9.28 3.41
N SER A 26 -1.37 -9.97 3.07
CA SER A 26 -2.49 -10.22 3.96
C SER A 26 -2.13 -11.20 5.08
N LYS A 27 -2.79 -11.05 6.22
CA LYS A 27 -2.50 -11.79 7.45
C LYS A 27 -3.78 -12.34 8.03
N THR A 28 -3.67 -13.49 8.66
CA THR A 28 -4.71 -14.06 9.50
C THR A 28 -4.28 -13.94 10.96
N ALA A 29 -5.21 -13.55 11.84
CA ALA A 29 -5.00 -13.60 13.27
C ALA A 29 -5.11 -15.04 13.79
N SER A 30 -4.76 -15.24 15.06
CA SER A 30 -4.92 -16.54 15.71
C SER A 30 -6.38 -16.96 15.77
N ASP A 31 -6.63 -18.27 15.64
CA ASP A 31 -7.96 -18.90 15.59
C ASP A 31 -8.92 -18.31 14.53
N SER A 32 -8.36 -17.70 13.47
CA SER A 32 -9.16 -17.24 12.34
C SER A 32 -9.72 -18.42 11.56
N TYR A 33 -10.91 -18.27 11.00
CA TYR A 33 -11.50 -19.25 10.07
C TYR A 33 -11.98 -18.58 8.79
N ILE A 34 -11.74 -19.21 7.64
CA ILE A 34 -12.24 -18.75 6.33
C ILE A 34 -12.93 -19.92 5.63
N LEU A 35 -14.20 -19.71 5.23
CA LEU A 35 -14.92 -20.60 4.33
C LEU A 35 -14.62 -20.22 2.86
N TRP A 36 -14.07 -21.17 2.12
CA TRP A 36 -13.82 -21.04 0.68
C TRP A 36 -15.08 -21.35 -0.16
N PRO A 37 -15.25 -20.74 -1.35
CA PRO A 37 -14.37 -19.74 -1.98
C PRO A 37 -14.47 -18.36 -1.30
N ALA A 38 -13.35 -17.63 -1.29
CA ALA A 38 -13.27 -16.27 -0.78
C ALA A 38 -12.09 -15.57 -1.45
N LYS A 39 -12.16 -14.23 -1.57
CA LYS A 39 -11.03 -13.40 -1.99
C LYS A 39 -10.78 -12.31 -0.98
N ILE A 40 -9.55 -12.24 -0.49
CA ILE A 40 -9.12 -11.27 0.51
C ILE A 40 -8.14 -10.30 -0.14
N GLY A 41 -8.49 -9.02 -0.15
CA GLY A 41 -7.68 -7.97 -0.80
C GLY A 41 -6.30 -7.80 -0.16
N ALA A 42 -5.33 -7.33 -0.95
CA ALA A 42 -3.93 -7.21 -0.56
C ALA A 42 -3.73 -6.43 0.75
N PHE A 43 -2.75 -6.84 1.54
CA PHE A 43 -2.36 -6.24 2.82
C PHE A 43 -3.52 -6.15 3.85
N SER A 44 -4.49 -7.05 3.79
CA SER A 44 -5.62 -7.07 4.72
C SER A 44 -5.38 -7.98 5.92
N LEU A 45 -6.00 -7.67 7.05
CA LEU A 45 -5.99 -8.51 8.25
C LEU A 45 -7.34 -9.22 8.39
N VAL A 46 -7.32 -10.54 8.57
CA VAL A 46 -8.51 -11.37 8.83
C VAL A 46 -8.51 -11.78 10.30
N MET A 47 -9.59 -11.45 11.02
CA MET A 47 -9.75 -11.71 12.45
C MET A 47 -11.08 -12.40 12.74
N GLY A 48 -11.03 -13.54 13.41
CA GLY A 48 -12.20 -14.33 13.77
C GLY A 48 -12.67 -15.25 12.65
N ARG A 49 -13.94 -15.68 12.72
CA ARG A 49 -14.45 -16.81 11.93
C ARG A 49 -15.46 -16.36 10.86
N HIS A 50 -15.07 -16.46 9.60
CA HIS A 50 -15.85 -16.00 8.45
C HIS A 50 -16.48 -17.18 7.70
N TYR A 51 -17.77 -17.40 7.93
CA TYR A 51 -18.56 -18.50 7.35
C TYR A 51 -19.26 -18.15 6.03
N ARG A 52 -19.06 -16.94 5.51
CA ARG A 52 -19.64 -16.53 4.22
C ARG A 52 -18.53 -16.43 3.17
N ASN A 53 -18.89 -16.66 1.92
CA ASN A 53 -17.99 -16.52 0.78
C ASN A 53 -17.79 -15.02 0.48
N THR A 54 -16.81 -14.41 1.17
CA THR A 54 -16.53 -12.98 1.06
C THR A 54 -15.59 -12.68 -0.10
N ASP A 55 -15.86 -11.61 -0.86
CA ASP A 55 -14.93 -11.06 -1.84
C ASP A 55 -14.62 -9.59 -1.50
N THR A 56 -13.41 -9.37 -0.98
CA THR A 56 -12.90 -8.06 -0.58
C THR A 56 -11.68 -7.65 -1.43
N SER A 57 -11.48 -8.26 -2.61
CA SER A 57 -10.28 -8.04 -3.44
C SER A 57 -10.10 -6.59 -3.91
N ASP A 58 -11.20 -5.85 -4.04
CA ASP A 58 -11.21 -4.43 -4.46
C ASP A 58 -10.99 -3.47 -3.28
N LEU A 59 -10.97 -3.96 -2.04
CA LEU A 59 -10.82 -3.16 -0.84
C LEU A 59 -9.53 -3.56 -0.11
N PRO A 60 -8.34 -3.15 -0.60
CA PRO A 60 -7.06 -3.52 -0.01
C PRO A 60 -6.83 -2.80 1.32
N PHE A 61 -5.83 -3.26 2.07
CA PHE A 61 -5.45 -2.72 3.37
C PHE A 61 -6.59 -2.74 4.40
N SER A 62 -7.51 -3.69 4.29
CA SER A 62 -8.71 -3.74 5.11
C SER A 62 -8.52 -4.58 6.37
N TYR A 63 -9.33 -4.31 7.40
CA TYR A 63 -9.56 -5.29 8.47
C TYR A 63 -10.89 -5.98 8.20
N LEU A 64 -10.85 -7.31 8.05
CA LEU A 64 -12.02 -8.17 8.02
C LEU A 64 -12.16 -8.79 9.43
N ILE A 65 -13.21 -8.41 10.14
CA ILE A 65 -13.41 -8.70 11.56
C ILE A 65 -14.74 -9.42 11.73
N GLU A 66 -14.71 -10.57 12.37
CA GLU A 66 -15.94 -11.24 12.83
C GLU A 66 -16.50 -10.51 14.05
N ASN A 67 -17.80 -10.25 14.03
CA ASN A 67 -18.55 -9.75 15.17
C ASN A 67 -19.96 -10.34 15.13
N SER A 68 -20.36 -11.04 16.19
CA SER A 68 -21.68 -11.67 16.31
C SER A 68 -22.04 -12.57 15.12
N ASN A 69 -21.10 -13.40 14.66
CA ASN A 69 -21.20 -14.27 13.48
C ASN A 69 -21.36 -13.54 12.13
N GLU A 70 -21.15 -12.23 12.09
CA GLU A 70 -21.14 -11.44 10.87
C GLU A 70 -19.74 -10.95 10.54
N SER A 71 -19.49 -10.79 9.24
CA SER A 71 -18.20 -10.31 8.74
C SER A 71 -18.27 -8.81 8.50
N PHE A 72 -17.57 -8.05 9.34
CA PHE A 72 -17.42 -6.61 9.21
C PHE A 72 -16.11 -6.25 8.50
N LEU A 73 -16.17 -5.28 7.59
CA LEU A 73 -15.02 -4.76 6.90
C LEU A 73 -14.75 -3.32 7.34
N ALA A 74 -13.49 -3.02 7.63
CA ALA A 74 -12.99 -1.67 7.84
C ALA A 74 -11.92 -1.36 6.77
N PRO A 75 -12.29 -0.68 5.67
CA PRO A 75 -11.40 -0.44 4.54
C PRO A 75 -10.20 0.45 4.89
N GLY A 76 -9.05 0.17 4.29
CA GLY A 76 -7.86 1.03 4.34
C GLY A 76 -7.18 1.16 5.72
N VAL A 77 -7.66 0.48 6.77
CA VAL A 77 -7.13 0.60 8.13
C VAL A 77 -5.64 0.26 8.21
N ASN A 78 -5.17 -0.71 7.42
CA ASN A 78 -3.77 -1.11 7.42
C ASN A 78 -2.80 -0.05 6.85
N LEU A 79 -3.29 0.95 6.10
CA LEU A 79 -2.44 2.06 5.63
C LEU A 79 -1.85 2.89 6.77
N ARG A 80 -2.49 2.87 7.94
CA ARG A 80 -2.06 3.59 9.14
C ARG A 80 -1.65 2.68 10.30
N SER A 81 -1.43 1.38 10.04
CA SER A 81 -1.06 0.43 11.09
C SER A 81 0.46 0.30 11.21
N ILE A 82 0.99 0.41 12.44
CA ILE A 82 2.41 0.19 12.70
C ILE A 82 2.86 -1.23 12.34
N GLY A 83 1.98 -2.23 12.52
CA GLY A 83 2.30 -3.62 12.18
C GLY A 83 2.51 -3.83 10.68
N THR A 84 1.78 -3.10 9.84
CA THR A 84 1.93 -3.17 8.38
C THR A 84 3.22 -2.49 7.93
N ILE A 85 3.54 -1.31 8.47
CA ILE A 85 4.81 -0.62 8.18
C ILE A 85 6.02 -1.46 8.61
N ARG A 86 5.97 -2.02 9.83
CA ARG A 86 7.02 -2.90 10.38
C ARG A 86 7.25 -4.11 9.48
N ASP A 87 6.19 -4.78 9.03
CA ASP A 87 6.35 -5.94 8.16
C ASP A 87 6.85 -5.56 6.76
N ALA A 88 6.38 -4.46 6.18
CA ALA A 88 6.88 -3.95 4.90
C ALA A 88 8.39 -3.66 4.93
N GLN A 89 8.90 -3.09 6.02
CA GLN A 89 10.33 -2.82 6.20
C GLN A 89 11.15 -4.08 6.48
N LYS A 90 10.52 -5.08 7.09
CA LYS A 90 11.16 -6.31 7.54
C LYS A 90 11.35 -7.31 6.41
N TRP A 91 10.44 -7.38 5.42
CA TRP A 91 10.58 -8.30 4.29
C TRP A 91 11.89 -8.15 3.51
N PRO A 92 12.28 -6.95 3.01
CA PRO A 92 13.54 -6.80 2.30
C PRO A 92 14.76 -7.08 3.20
N LYS A 93 14.71 -6.68 4.48
CA LYS A 93 15.79 -6.96 5.46
C LYS A 93 15.93 -8.46 5.79
N ARG A 94 14.89 -9.25 5.52
CA ARG A 94 14.86 -10.70 5.75
C ARG A 94 15.10 -11.52 4.49
N ASP A 95 15.22 -10.87 3.33
CA ASP A 95 15.68 -11.55 2.13
C ASP A 95 17.16 -11.94 2.32
N ARG A 96 17.38 -13.22 2.61
CA ARG A 96 18.70 -13.83 2.86
C ARG A 96 19.07 -14.83 1.77
N ARG A 97 18.44 -14.73 0.59
CA ARG A 97 18.81 -15.59 -0.54
C ARG A 97 20.26 -15.30 -0.92
N LYS A 98 21.09 -16.35 -0.92
CA LYS A 98 22.54 -16.28 -1.18
C LYS A 98 22.94 -16.82 -2.54
N ASP A 99 21.99 -17.37 -3.28
CA ASP A 99 22.26 -17.88 -4.62
C ASP A 99 22.74 -16.73 -5.52
N LYS A 100 23.74 -17.00 -6.36
CA LYS A 100 24.25 -16.02 -7.33
C LYS A 100 23.19 -15.74 -8.39
N GLU A 101 22.38 -16.73 -8.71
CA GLU A 101 21.31 -16.67 -9.69
C GLU A 101 19.94 -16.69 -8.99
N LEU A 102 19.45 -15.51 -8.63
CA LEU A 102 18.10 -15.38 -8.07
C LEU A 102 17.06 -15.55 -9.18
N LEU A 103 16.27 -16.62 -9.10
CA LEU A 103 15.18 -16.89 -10.04
C LEU A 103 13.93 -16.06 -9.71
N ASP A 104 13.58 -15.90 -8.43
CA ASP A 104 12.40 -15.11 -8.05
C ASP A 104 12.70 -13.61 -8.08
N CYS A 105 11.99 -12.91 -8.96
CA CYS A 105 12.00 -11.45 -9.05
C CYS A 105 10.96 -10.86 -8.09
N ILE A 106 11.39 -10.26 -6.99
CA ILE A 106 10.49 -9.76 -5.94
C ILE A 106 10.54 -8.23 -5.87
N VAL A 107 9.37 -7.59 -5.87
CA VAL A 107 9.19 -6.16 -5.58
C VAL A 107 8.63 -6.01 -4.17
N PHE A 108 9.40 -5.45 -3.24
CA PHE A 108 8.99 -5.36 -1.83
C PHE A 108 8.13 -4.14 -1.48
N ASN A 109 7.88 -3.24 -2.43
CA ASN A 109 7.17 -1.99 -2.19
C ASN A 109 5.74 -2.23 -1.67
N LEU A 110 5.42 -1.63 -0.52
CA LEU A 110 4.09 -1.68 0.08
C LEU A 110 3.06 -0.94 -0.79
N LEU A 111 3.37 0.31 -1.16
CA LEU A 111 2.62 1.07 -2.15
C LEU A 111 3.33 0.96 -3.50
N SER A 112 2.60 0.44 -4.48
CA SER A 112 3.02 0.15 -5.84
C SER A 112 1.84 0.37 -6.80
N PRO A 113 2.03 0.38 -8.12
CA PRO A 113 0.90 0.48 -9.05
C PRO A 113 -0.16 -0.59 -8.78
N TYR A 114 0.26 -1.82 -8.49
CA TYR A 114 -0.63 -2.94 -8.14
C TYR A 114 -1.52 -2.66 -6.91
N SER A 115 -0.94 -2.16 -5.80
CA SER A 115 -1.73 -1.90 -4.60
C SER A 115 -2.56 -0.62 -4.72
N VAL A 116 -2.03 0.39 -5.43
CA VAL A 116 -2.65 1.72 -5.52
C VAL A 116 -3.77 1.74 -6.55
N GLN A 117 -3.70 0.96 -7.63
CA GLN A 117 -4.86 0.79 -8.52
C GLN A 117 -6.05 0.19 -7.76
N LYS A 118 -5.80 -0.71 -6.80
CA LYS A 118 -6.83 -1.28 -5.93
C LYS A 118 -7.35 -0.26 -4.91
N ILE A 119 -6.52 0.68 -4.45
CA ILE A 119 -6.97 1.84 -3.66
C ILE A 119 -7.93 2.72 -4.49
N ILE A 120 -7.60 2.99 -5.75
CA ILE A 120 -8.48 3.74 -6.67
C ILE A 120 -9.80 2.99 -6.85
N LYS A 121 -9.75 1.70 -7.19
CA LYS A 121 -10.94 0.85 -7.33
C LYS A 121 -11.78 0.80 -6.06
N GLY A 122 -11.13 0.63 -4.91
CA GLY A 122 -11.80 0.63 -3.61
C GLY A 122 -12.48 1.96 -3.31
N THR A 123 -11.88 3.08 -3.69
CA THR A 123 -12.51 4.41 -3.57
C THR A 123 -13.79 4.49 -4.39
N GLU A 124 -13.75 4.04 -5.66
CA GLU A 124 -14.96 3.96 -6.51
C GLU A 124 -16.05 3.08 -5.87
N VAL A 125 -15.68 1.91 -5.33
CA VAL A 125 -16.62 0.99 -4.66
C VAL A 125 -17.28 1.68 -3.48
N LEU A 126 -16.50 2.31 -2.59
CA LEU A 126 -17.04 2.98 -1.40
C LEU A 126 -17.94 4.17 -1.77
N GLU A 127 -17.56 4.97 -2.77
CA GLU A 127 -18.39 6.07 -3.27
C GLU A 127 -19.70 5.56 -3.86
N ASN A 128 -19.66 4.49 -4.65
CA ASN A 128 -20.87 3.88 -5.23
C ASN A 128 -21.80 3.31 -4.15
N LEU A 129 -21.26 2.62 -3.13
CA LEU A 129 -22.05 2.12 -2.01
C LEU A 129 -22.74 3.26 -1.26
N ARG A 130 -22.01 4.35 -1.01
CA ARG A 130 -22.53 5.57 -0.38
C ARG A 130 -23.65 6.21 -1.22
N LYS A 131 -23.48 6.26 -2.53
CA LYS A 131 -24.47 6.81 -3.47
C LYS A 131 -25.74 5.96 -3.55
N ILE A 132 -25.62 4.64 -3.63
CA ILE A 132 -26.75 3.71 -3.81
C ILE A 132 -27.56 3.57 -2.52
N SER A 133 -26.90 3.39 -1.37
CA SER A 133 -27.57 3.13 -0.08
C SER A 133 -27.96 4.42 0.66
N GLY A 134 -27.45 5.57 0.21
CA GLY A 134 -27.61 6.87 0.85
C GLY A 134 -26.57 7.12 1.95
N PRO A 135 -26.11 8.38 2.12
CA PRO A 135 -25.03 8.73 3.04
C PRO A 135 -25.40 8.58 4.53
N ALA A 136 -26.70 8.49 4.85
CA ALA A 136 -27.21 8.30 6.20
C ALA A 136 -27.43 6.81 6.56
N SER A 137 -27.08 5.87 5.66
CA SER A 137 -27.20 4.45 5.99
C SER A 137 -26.25 4.08 7.12
N ASP A 138 -26.77 3.37 8.14
CA ASP A 138 -25.98 2.84 9.25
C ASP A 138 -24.94 1.81 8.78
N TYR A 139 -25.35 1.01 7.79
CA TYR A 139 -24.54 -0.08 7.24
C TYR A 139 -24.59 -0.14 5.72
N TYR A 140 -23.50 -0.61 5.13
CA TYR A 140 -23.35 -0.88 3.71
C TYR A 140 -22.99 -2.35 3.52
N MET A 141 -23.65 -3.01 2.57
CA MET A 141 -23.37 -4.41 2.20
C MET A 141 -22.50 -4.44 0.96
N TYR A 142 -21.44 -5.25 0.97
CA TYR A 142 -20.60 -5.49 -0.20
C TYR A 142 -20.12 -6.93 -0.18
N ASN A 143 -20.43 -7.73 -1.22
CA ASN A 143 -19.91 -9.10 -1.38
C ASN A 143 -19.84 -9.93 -0.07
N SER A 144 -20.97 -10.05 0.62
CA SER A 144 -21.14 -10.80 1.87
C SER A 144 -20.47 -10.21 3.12
N VAL A 145 -19.94 -8.99 3.07
CA VAL A 145 -19.44 -8.24 4.25
C VAL A 145 -20.28 -7.00 4.56
N LYS A 146 -20.28 -6.60 5.83
CA LYS A 146 -20.92 -5.39 6.37
C LYS A 146 -19.89 -4.30 6.61
N MET A 147 -20.21 -3.05 6.31
CA MET A 147 -19.41 -1.89 6.66
C MET A 147 -20.28 -0.89 7.42
N THR A 148 -19.79 -0.36 8.53
CA THR A 148 -20.47 0.77 9.18
C THR A 148 -20.23 2.04 8.38
N ASN A 149 -21.13 3.02 8.51
CA ASN A 149 -20.93 4.36 7.94
C ASN A 149 -19.56 4.97 8.27
N ARG A 150 -19.19 4.90 9.56
CA ARG A 150 -17.91 5.39 10.04
C ARG A 150 -16.72 4.66 9.41
N ALA A 151 -16.84 3.36 9.15
CA ALA A 151 -15.78 2.58 8.51
C ALA A 151 -15.62 2.97 7.04
N LEU A 152 -16.72 3.17 6.32
CA LEU A 152 -16.73 3.63 4.93
C LEU A 152 -16.08 5.01 4.79
N GLU A 153 -16.50 5.99 5.58
CA GLU A 153 -15.97 7.36 5.53
C GLU A 153 -14.47 7.42 5.88
N LYS A 154 -14.04 6.63 6.88
CA LYS A 154 -12.62 6.47 7.17
C LYS A 154 -11.86 5.79 6.05
N GLY A 155 -12.47 4.79 5.39
CA GLY A 155 -11.91 4.11 4.24
C GLY A 155 -11.60 5.07 3.10
N LEU A 156 -12.57 5.92 2.72
CA LEU A 156 -12.39 6.98 1.72
C LEU A 156 -11.24 7.92 2.09
N LEU A 157 -11.18 8.36 3.36
CA LEU A 157 -10.08 9.20 3.84
C LEU A 157 -8.73 8.50 3.72
N PHE A 158 -8.61 7.24 4.16
CA PHE A 158 -7.34 6.51 4.13
C PHE A 158 -6.88 6.24 2.71
N TYR A 159 -7.79 5.86 1.81
CA TYR A 159 -7.49 5.66 0.39
C TYR A 159 -7.03 6.95 -0.29
N LYS A 160 -7.69 8.08 -0.04
CA LYS A 160 -7.24 9.39 -0.53
C LYS A 160 -5.82 9.71 -0.07
N LEU A 161 -5.53 9.53 1.23
CA LEU A 161 -4.20 9.78 1.76
C LEU A 161 -3.14 8.85 1.16
N GLY A 162 -3.46 7.56 1.00
CA GLY A 162 -2.58 6.57 0.39
C GLY A 162 -2.26 6.86 -1.07
N LEU A 163 -3.27 7.23 -1.86
CA LEU A 163 -3.13 7.63 -3.25
C LEU A 163 -2.23 8.87 -3.39
N THR A 164 -2.57 9.96 -2.68
CA THR A 164 -1.76 11.19 -2.70
C THR A 164 -0.33 10.92 -2.24
N LYS A 165 -0.11 10.13 -1.17
CA LYS A 165 1.22 9.74 -0.70
C LYS A 165 2.03 9.04 -1.78
N TYR A 166 1.43 8.10 -2.50
CA TYR A 166 2.12 7.35 -3.54
C TYR A 166 2.50 8.22 -4.74
N LEU A 167 1.52 8.93 -5.33
CA LEU A 167 1.74 9.77 -6.52
C LEU A 167 2.77 10.87 -6.23
N GLY A 168 2.60 11.59 -5.13
CA GLY A 168 3.53 12.65 -4.75
C GLY A 168 4.92 12.13 -4.39
N SER A 169 5.06 10.91 -3.84
CA SER A 169 6.39 10.35 -3.56
C SER A 169 7.18 10.10 -4.84
N GLY A 170 6.52 9.66 -5.91
CA GLY A 170 7.15 9.52 -7.23
C GLY A 170 7.56 10.86 -7.82
N LEU A 171 6.64 11.83 -7.83
CA LEU A 171 6.87 13.15 -8.38
C LEU A 171 8.00 13.90 -7.65
N VAL A 172 7.93 13.95 -6.32
CA VAL A 172 8.96 14.59 -5.50
C VAL A 172 10.31 13.91 -5.70
N LYS A 173 10.34 12.58 -5.83
CA LYS A 173 11.58 11.87 -6.10
C LYS A 173 12.18 12.28 -7.44
N LYS A 174 11.36 12.38 -8.50
CA LYS A 174 11.80 12.83 -9.83
C LYS A 174 12.36 14.25 -9.80
N LEU A 175 11.61 15.19 -9.23
CA LEU A 175 12.07 16.58 -9.08
C LEU A 175 13.33 16.69 -8.22
N GLU A 176 13.47 15.88 -7.18
CA GLU A 176 14.65 15.87 -6.34
C GLU A 176 15.90 15.38 -7.08
N THR A 177 15.78 14.29 -7.87
CA THR A 177 16.93 13.64 -8.51
C THR A 177 17.32 14.23 -9.86
N SER A 178 16.43 14.98 -10.51
CA SER A 178 16.70 15.60 -11.80
C SER A 178 17.29 17.01 -11.64
N GLY A 179 18.16 17.40 -12.56
CA GLY A 179 18.61 18.79 -12.73
C GLY A 179 17.64 19.54 -13.64
N TYR A 180 17.34 20.79 -13.29
CA TYR A 180 16.54 21.72 -14.11
C TYR A 180 16.78 23.15 -13.63
N SER A 181 16.81 24.09 -14.56
CA SER A 181 17.09 25.51 -14.35
C SER A 181 15.97 26.43 -14.85
N ASN A 182 15.05 25.92 -15.65
CA ASN A 182 13.87 26.60 -16.18
C ASN A 182 12.66 25.64 -16.19
N GLU A 183 11.48 26.15 -16.55
CA GLU A 183 10.25 25.35 -16.55
C GLU A 183 10.25 24.22 -17.59
N ASP A 184 10.89 24.41 -18.74
CA ASP A 184 10.90 23.41 -19.82
C ASP A 184 11.80 22.22 -19.46
N GLU A 185 13.00 22.49 -18.93
CA GLU A 185 13.87 21.45 -18.35
C GLU A 185 13.19 20.72 -17.19
N MET A 186 12.39 21.43 -16.39
CA MET A 186 11.61 20.82 -15.30
C MET A 186 10.54 19.87 -15.86
N ARG A 187 9.80 20.27 -16.89
CA ARG A 187 8.80 19.42 -17.57
C ARG A 187 9.45 18.21 -18.21
N GLU A 188 10.60 18.39 -18.86
CA GLU A 188 11.39 17.30 -19.43
C GLU A 188 11.85 16.33 -18.35
N ALA A 189 12.32 16.84 -17.20
CA ALA A 189 12.76 16.03 -16.06
C ALA A 189 11.66 15.15 -15.45
N ILE A 190 10.39 15.57 -15.54
CA ILE A 190 9.22 14.82 -15.08
C ILE A 190 8.44 14.17 -16.23
N ALA A 191 8.95 14.22 -17.45
CA ALA A 191 8.34 13.52 -18.56
C ALA A 191 8.34 12.00 -18.30
N PRO A 192 7.32 11.27 -18.78
CA PRO A 192 7.36 9.82 -18.78
C PRO A 192 8.41 9.33 -19.78
N SER A 193 8.78 8.05 -19.72
CA SER A 193 9.72 7.49 -20.68
C SER A 193 9.11 7.43 -22.10
N PRO A 194 9.93 7.52 -23.17
CA PRO A 194 9.42 7.63 -24.55
C PRO A 194 8.58 6.45 -25.03
N ASP A 195 8.83 5.25 -24.51
CA ASP A 195 8.07 4.04 -24.78
C ASP A 195 6.66 4.05 -24.15
N TYR A 196 6.43 4.91 -23.15
CA TYR A 196 5.17 5.15 -22.45
C TYR A 196 4.42 3.87 -22.01
N GLU A 197 5.17 2.83 -21.70
CA GLU A 197 4.64 1.53 -21.30
C GLU A 197 4.30 1.48 -19.80
N GLY A 198 3.45 0.53 -19.41
CA GLY A 198 3.13 0.26 -18.01
C GLY A 198 2.07 1.16 -17.39
N THR A 199 1.31 1.88 -18.21
CA THR A 199 0.20 2.76 -17.77
C THR A 199 -1.10 2.00 -17.46
N GLY A 200 -1.18 0.73 -17.86
CA GLY A 200 -2.37 -0.12 -17.72
C GLY A 200 -2.58 -0.73 -16.32
N GLU A 201 -3.26 -1.87 -16.30
CA GLU A 201 -3.48 -2.67 -15.11
C GLU A 201 -2.20 -3.39 -14.69
N TRP A 202 -1.87 -3.37 -13.41
CA TRP A 202 -0.75 -4.12 -12.85
C TRP A 202 -1.24 -5.37 -12.10
N ILE A 203 -0.43 -6.42 -12.16
CA ILE A 203 -0.69 -7.69 -11.49
C ILE A 203 0.51 -8.12 -10.65
N ASP A 204 0.26 -9.02 -9.71
CA ASP A 204 1.29 -9.66 -8.90
C ASP A 204 1.58 -11.07 -9.43
N LEU A 205 2.70 -11.21 -10.14
CA LEU A 205 3.19 -12.49 -10.63
C LEU A 205 4.16 -13.08 -9.61
N ALA A 206 3.60 -13.71 -8.57
CA ALA A 206 4.35 -14.41 -7.52
C ALA A 206 5.45 -13.56 -6.85
N GLY A 207 5.21 -12.26 -6.66
CA GLY A 207 6.15 -11.33 -6.06
C GLY A 207 6.65 -10.27 -7.04
N LEU A 208 6.65 -10.55 -8.34
CA LEU A 208 7.01 -9.63 -9.40
C LEU A 208 5.79 -8.79 -9.79
N LEU A 209 5.83 -7.49 -9.46
CA LEU A 209 4.77 -6.56 -9.85
C LEU A 209 5.05 -6.05 -11.26
N VAL A 210 4.12 -6.30 -12.19
CA VAL A 210 4.28 -5.96 -13.62
C VAL A 210 2.98 -5.51 -14.27
N PRO A 211 3.07 -4.71 -15.34
CA PRO A 211 1.92 -4.43 -16.19
C PRO A 211 1.36 -5.71 -16.83
N LYS A 212 0.05 -5.90 -16.77
CA LYS A 212 -0.66 -7.08 -17.25
C LYS A 212 -0.45 -7.32 -18.74
N GLU A 213 -0.31 -6.27 -19.54
CA GLU A 213 -0.03 -6.35 -20.97
C GLU A 213 1.29 -7.09 -21.25
N LYS A 214 2.28 -7.00 -20.35
CA LYS A 214 3.56 -7.70 -20.50
C LYS A 214 3.41 -9.20 -20.29
N VAL A 215 2.59 -9.59 -19.32
CA VAL A 215 2.26 -11.00 -19.08
C VAL A 215 1.41 -11.57 -20.22
N SER A 216 0.42 -10.83 -20.72
CA SER A 216 -0.36 -11.25 -21.89
C SER A 216 0.51 -11.42 -23.14
N LYS A 217 1.50 -10.54 -23.34
CA LYS A 217 2.47 -10.69 -24.44
C LYS A 217 3.34 -11.92 -24.23
N LEU A 218 3.87 -12.14 -23.03
CA LEU A 218 4.68 -13.30 -22.71
C LEU A 218 3.94 -14.62 -22.99
N ILE A 219 2.67 -14.72 -22.61
CA ILE A 219 1.85 -15.92 -22.88
C ILE A 219 1.80 -16.18 -24.39
N LYS A 220 1.54 -15.14 -25.20
CA LYS A 220 1.54 -15.27 -26.67
C LYS A 220 2.91 -15.63 -27.23
N ASP A 221 3.98 -15.07 -26.68
CA ASP A 221 5.35 -15.37 -27.11
C ASP A 221 5.71 -16.84 -26.82
N ILE A 222 5.20 -17.42 -25.73
CA ILE A 222 5.34 -18.86 -25.42
C ILE A 222 4.49 -19.71 -26.38
N GLU A 223 3.21 -19.36 -26.56
CA GLU A 223 2.28 -20.10 -27.43
C GLU A 223 2.75 -20.14 -28.89
N ASN A 224 3.39 -19.07 -29.36
CA ASN A 224 3.93 -18.98 -30.72
C ASN A 224 5.35 -19.56 -30.87
N GLY A 225 5.93 -20.12 -29.80
CA GLY A 225 7.29 -20.68 -29.83
C GLY A 225 8.40 -19.64 -29.99
N ILE A 226 8.16 -18.38 -29.62
CA ILE A 226 9.19 -17.33 -29.55
C ILE A 226 10.05 -17.51 -28.30
N ILE A 227 9.43 -17.88 -27.18
CA ILE A 227 10.12 -18.25 -25.93
C ILE A 227 10.03 -19.77 -25.80
N LEU A 228 11.17 -20.44 -25.88
CA LEU A 228 11.27 -21.90 -25.96
C LEU A 228 11.93 -22.53 -24.73
N SER A 229 12.47 -21.71 -23.83
CA SER A 229 13.23 -22.20 -22.67
C SER A 229 12.91 -21.45 -21.37
N LEU A 230 13.13 -22.13 -20.25
CA LEU A 230 13.04 -21.53 -18.92
C LEU A 230 14.08 -20.41 -18.68
N ASP A 231 15.24 -20.49 -19.35
CA ASP A 231 16.27 -19.45 -19.26
C ASP A 231 15.80 -18.13 -19.91
N GLU A 232 15.18 -18.19 -21.08
CA GLU A 232 14.56 -17.03 -21.74
C GLU A 232 13.42 -16.43 -20.91
N LEU A 233 12.61 -17.28 -20.28
CA LEU A 233 11.56 -16.87 -19.36
C LEU A 233 12.14 -16.10 -18.17
N ASN A 234 13.18 -16.65 -17.53
CA ASN A 234 13.86 -16.00 -16.41
C ASN A 234 14.54 -14.68 -16.81
N LYS A 235 15.18 -14.61 -17.98
CA LYS A 235 15.72 -13.35 -18.53
C LYS A 235 14.63 -12.31 -18.72
N THR A 236 13.44 -12.72 -19.16
CA THR A 236 12.28 -11.83 -19.31
C THR A 236 11.84 -11.26 -17.97
N TYR A 237 11.72 -12.09 -16.94
CA TYR A 237 11.36 -11.65 -15.58
C TYR A 237 12.39 -10.68 -14.97
N ARG A 238 13.69 -10.96 -15.15
CA ARG A 238 14.76 -10.04 -14.72
C ARG A 238 14.64 -8.70 -15.42
N ARG A 239 14.46 -8.69 -16.74
CA ARG A 239 14.25 -7.46 -17.52
C ARG A 239 13.04 -6.68 -16.99
N TRP A 240 11.92 -7.34 -16.73
CA TRP A 240 10.73 -6.67 -16.18
C TRP A 240 10.98 -6.06 -14.81
N LYS A 241 11.70 -6.77 -13.93
CA LYS A 241 12.10 -6.24 -12.63
C LYS A 241 12.96 -4.98 -12.76
N ASP A 242 13.88 -4.95 -13.72
CA ASP A 242 14.75 -3.79 -13.96
C ASP A 242 13.97 -2.58 -14.51
N HIS A 243 12.90 -2.82 -15.28
CA HIS A 243 12.03 -1.76 -15.81
C HIS A 243 10.96 -1.30 -14.80
N TYR A 244 10.83 -1.95 -13.63
CA TYR A 244 9.78 -1.69 -12.65
C TYR A 244 9.62 -0.20 -12.33
N PHE A 245 10.72 0.50 -12.00
CA PHE A 245 10.65 1.91 -11.61
C PHE A 245 10.27 2.84 -12.76
N GLN A 246 10.70 2.51 -13.99
CA GLN A 246 10.35 3.26 -15.19
C GLN A 246 8.85 3.13 -15.49
N TRP A 247 8.34 1.89 -15.58
CA TRP A 247 6.92 1.65 -15.80
C TRP A 247 6.05 2.19 -14.67
N SER A 248 6.51 2.05 -13.42
CA SER A 248 5.83 2.63 -12.26
C SER A 248 5.75 4.16 -12.35
N TRP A 249 6.77 4.83 -12.91
CA TRP A 249 6.73 6.27 -13.14
C TRP A 249 5.71 6.65 -14.21
N ASN A 250 5.70 5.95 -15.35
CA ASN A 250 4.70 6.17 -16.40
C ASN A 250 3.28 5.99 -15.88
N TRP A 251 3.06 4.98 -15.05
CA TRP A 251 1.78 4.77 -14.36
C TRP A 251 1.43 5.96 -13.44
N ILE A 252 2.38 6.45 -12.66
CA ILE A 252 2.17 7.64 -11.80
C ILE A 252 1.81 8.86 -12.65
N VAL A 253 2.51 9.11 -13.76
CA VAL A 253 2.20 10.21 -14.68
C VAL A 253 0.76 10.11 -15.20
N SER A 254 0.35 8.92 -15.64
CA SER A 254 -1.04 8.68 -16.06
C SER A 254 -2.04 9.00 -14.96
N LYS A 255 -1.77 8.57 -13.71
CA LYS A 255 -2.66 8.81 -12.57
C LYS A 255 -2.61 10.22 -11.99
N LEU A 256 -1.50 10.94 -12.10
CA LEU A 256 -1.45 12.37 -11.79
C LEU A 256 -2.42 13.14 -12.69
N LYS A 257 -2.52 12.76 -13.97
CA LYS A 257 -3.47 13.37 -14.90
C LYS A 257 -4.92 13.00 -14.56
N THR A 258 -5.23 11.72 -14.34
CA THR A 258 -6.64 11.28 -14.12
C THR A 258 -7.17 11.58 -12.73
N GLU A 259 -6.35 11.45 -11.68
CA GLU A 259 -6.80 11.55 -10.28
C GLU A 259 -6.58 12.95 -9.69
N GLU A 260 -5.60 13.69 -10.20
CA GLU A 260 -5.16 14.97 -9.62
C GLU A 260 -5.24 16.14 -10.62
N GLY A 261 -5.59 15.88 -11.89
CA GLY A 261 -5.66 16.90 -12.95
C GLY A 261 -4.31 17.49 -13.34
N ILE A 262 -3.20 16.82 -12.99
CA ILE A 262 -1.83 17.27 -13.25
C ILE A 262 -1.32 16.62 -14.53
N ASP A 263 -1.35 17.38 -15.62
CA ASP A 263 -0.71 16.99 -16.87
C ASP A 263 0.77 17.42 -16.87
N VAL A 264 1.68 16.47 -16.67
CA VAL A 264 3.12 16.76 -16.53
C VAL A 264 3.72 17.50 -17.73
N GLY A 265 3.14 17.35 -18.93
CA GLY A 265 3.61 18.05 -20.13
C GLY A 265 3.25 19.53 -20.16
N ASN A 266 2.20 19.94 -19.44
CA ASN A 266 1.68 21.31 -19.42
C ASN A 266 1.57 21.90 -18.01
N VAL A 267 2.15 21.23 -17.01
CA VAL A 267 2.01 21.62 -15.61
C VAL A 267 2.76 22.93 -15.36
N SER A 268 2.13 23.82 -14.59
CA SER A 268 2.78 25.03 -14.07
C SER A 268 3.54 24.73 -12.77
N VAL A 269 4.56 25.55 -12.49
CA VAL A 269 5.29 25.48 -11.21
C VAL A 269 4.35 25.62 -10.01
N LYS A 270 3.33 26.49 -10.12
CA LYS A 270 2.33 26.71 -9.08
C LYS A 270 1.55 25.43 -8.76
N GLN A 271 1.05 24.74 -9.79
CA GLN A 271 0.32 23.46 -9.61
C GLN A 271 1.19 22.39 -8.94
N LEU A 272 2.48 22.32 -9.31
CA LEU A 272 3.42 21.40 -8.67
C LEU A 272 3.61 21.71 -7.18
N ILE A 273 3.82 22.98 -6.83
CA ILE A 273 3.97 23.39 -5.42
C ILE A 273 2.71 23.05 -4.61
N GLU A 274 1.52 23.38 -5.13
CA GLU A 274 0.24 23.06 -4.47
C GLU A 274 0.09 21.55 -4.23
N PHE A 275 0.45 20.72 -5.21
CA PHE A 275 0.38 19.28 -5.06
C PHE A 275 1.46 18.71 -4.13
N ILE A 276 2.67 19.25 -4.13
CA ILE A 276 3.73 18.85 -3.20
C ILE A 276 3.34 19.19 -1.76
N GLU A 277 2.70 20.33 -1.52
CA GLU A 277 2.14 20.68 -0.21
C GLU A 277 1.02 19.73 0.20
N LYS A 278 0.10 19.41 -0.71
CA LYS A 278 -0.93 18.38 -0.49
C LYS A 278 -0.31 17.03 -0.14
N TRP A 279 0.74 16.62 -0.85
CA TRP A 279 1.50 15.40 -0.58
C TRP A 279 2.16 15.42 0.79
N LYS A 280 2.88 16.49 1.13
CA LYS A 280 3.53 16.67 2.44
C LYS A 280 2.52 16.48 3.57
N ASN A 281 1.37 17.15 3.47
CA ASN A 281 0.29 17.03 4.44
C ASN A 281 -0.28 15.61 4.53
N ALA A 282 -0.45 14.91 3.40
CA ALA A 282 -0.95 13.54 3.38
C ALA A 282 0.04 12.57 4.06
N VAL A 283 1.34 12.71 3.78
CA VAL A 283 2.41 11.90 4.40
C VAL A 283 2.45 12.12 5.90
N ILE A 284 2.53 13.37 6.35
CA ILE A 284 2.58 13.73 7.77
C ILE A 284 1.33 13.22 8.50
N LYS A 285 0.14 13.36 7.89
CA LYS A 285 -1.11 12.89 8.50
C LYS A 285 -1.12 11.38 8.67
N LEU A 286 -0.70 10.61 7.65
CA LEU A 286 -0.59 9.15 7.77
C LEU A 286 0.43 8.74 8.82
N ASP A 287 1.61 9.37 8.85
CA ASP A 287 2.68 9.02 9.79
C ASP A 287 2.28 9.37 11.24
N LYS A 288 1.55 10.47 11.46
CA LYS A 288 0.93 10.78 12.76
C LYS A 288 -0.09 9.71 13.17
N MET A 289 -0.91 9.23 12.24
CA MET A 289 -1.84 8.13 12.53
C MET A 289 -1.12 6.82 12.85
N ILE A 290 0.03 6.54 12.22
CA ILE A 290 0.87 5.38 12.50
C ILE A 290 1.52 5.52 13.89
N TYR A 291 2.01 6.71 14.23
CA TYR A 291 2.56 7.04 15.55
C TYR A 291 1.51 6.82 16.66
N ASP A 292 0.27 7.30 16.44
CA ASP A 292 -0.83 7.09 17.39
C ASP A 292 -1.26 5.61 17.49
N ASP A 293 -1.12 4.83 16.41
CA ASP A 293 -1.34 3.39 16.45
C ASP A 293 -0.23 2.68 17.25
N ALA A 294 1.03 3.10 17.08
CA ALA A 294 2.17 2.59 17.84
C ALA A 294 2.05 2.86 19.35
N LYS A 295 1.50 4.00 19.77
CA LYS A 295 1.24 4.31 21.20
C LYS A 295 0.43 3.23 21.90
N LYS A 296 -0.46 2.53 21.19
CA LYS A 296 -1.31 1.47 21.78
C LYS A 296 -0.48 0.30 22.30
N GLU A 297 0.70 0.05 21.72
CA GLU A 297 1.63 -0.99 22.17
C GLU A 297 2.28 -0.65 23.53
N PHE A 298 2.22 0.61 24.00
CA PHE A 298 2.88 1.10 25.23
C PHE A 298 1.88 1.50 26.33
N THR A 299 0.63 1.03 26.25
CA THR A 299 -0.40 1.32 27.24
C THR A 299 -0.21 0.52 28.53
N LEU A 300 -0.89 0.91 29.62
CA LEU A 300 -0.89 0.16 30.89
C LEU A 300 -1.27 -1.33 30.70
N LYS A 301 -2.17 -1.64 29.76
CA LYS A 301 -2.55 -3.01 29.42
C LYS A 301 -1.39 -3.83 28.85
N SER A 302 -0.45 -3.18 28.14
CA SER A 302 0.77 -3.83 27.66
C SER A 302 1.77 -4.12 28.77
N GLN A 303 1.63 -3.47 29.93
CA GLN A 303 2.52 -3.61 31.08
C GLN A 303 2.03 -4.68 32.09
N THR A 304 0.89 -5.33 31.85
CA THR A 304 0.25 -6.26 32.81
C THR A 304 1.16 -7.39 33.29
N GLY A 305 2.12 -7.86 32.47
CA GLY A 305 3.05 -8.93 32.82
C GLY A 305 4.40 -8.47 33.39
N PHE A 306 4.59 -7.19 33.70
CA PHE A 306 5.87 -6.62 34.16
C PHE A 306 5.81 -6.20 35.63
N GLY A 307 6.95 -6.15 36.32
CA GLY A 307 7.01 -5.73 37.73
C GLY A 307 6.45 -6.74 38.72
N ILE A 308 6.66 -8.05 38.47
CA ILE A 308 6.07 -9.16 39.25
C ILE A 308 6.29 -9.03 40.77
N ASP A 309 7.44 -8.50 41.18
CA ASP A 309 7.84 -8.35 42.59
C ASP A 309 7.73 -6.90 43.09
N GLY A 310 7.06 -6.01 42.34
CA GLY A 310 7.08 -4.58 42.62
C GLY A 310 5.76 -3.85 42.42
N LYS A 311 5.80 -2.52 42.66
CA LYS A 311 4.67 -1.62 42.44
C LYS A 311 4.79 -0.94 41.06
N ASP A 312 3.99 0.09 40.81
CA ASP A 312 3.92 0.77 39.51
C ASP A 312 5.28 1.22 38.96
N LYS A 313 6.20 1.71 39.80
CA LYS A 313 7.55 2.12 39.37
C LYS A 313 8.38 0.95 38.85
N THR A 314 8.34 -0.19 39.53
CA THR A 314 9.04 -1.42 39.09
C THR A 314 8.42 -1.95 37.81
N ARG A 315 7.08 -1.95 37.70
CA ARG A 315 6.39 -2.34 36.47
C ARG A 315 6.79 -1.50 35.27
N ILE A 316 6.83 -0.18 35.43
CA ILE A 316 7.25 0.74 34.36
C ILE A 316 8.71 0.50 34.01
N SER A 317 9.60 0.42 35.00
CA SER A 317 11.03 0.19 34.77
C SER A 317 11.30 -1.15 34.08
N ASP A 318 10.67 -2.24 34.51
CA ASP A 318 10.80 -3.56 33.88
C ASP A 318 10.29 -3.53 32.44
N PHE A 319 9.13 -2.88 32.21
CA PHE A 319 8.58 -2.72 30.87
C PHE A 319 9.55 -1.95 29.98
N GLU A 320 10.09 -0.82 30.44
CA GLU A 320 11.04 0.01 29.69
C GLU A 320 12.37 -0.73 29.44
N ASN A 321 12.87 -1.51 30.39
CA ASN A 321 14.08 -2.30 30.21
C ASN A 321 13.94 -3.39 29.13
N VAL A 322 12.75 -3.96 28.96
CA VAL A 322 12.50 -5.04 27.98
C VAL A 322 11.98 -4.51 26.64
N ARG A 323 11.04 -3.56 26.68
CA ARG A 323 10.34 -3.02 25.51
C ARG A 323 10.92 -1.71 25.02
N GLY A 324 11.77 -1.06 25.79
CA GLY A 324 12.22 0.31 25.54
C GLY A 324 11.21 1.35 26.01
N GLU A 325 11.71 2.55 26.31
CA GLU A 325 10.87 3.73 26.51
C GLU A 325 10.22 4.14 25.18
N PHE A 326 8.95 4.54 25.22
CA PHE A 326 8.19 4.87 24.00
C PHE A 326 8.87 5.96 23.14
N THR A 327 9.35 7.03 23.76
CA THR A 327 10.00 8.18 23.08
C THR A 327 11.28 7.76 22.35
N ASN A 328 12.02 6.81 22.92
CA ASN A 328 13.30 6.33 22.42
C ASN A 328 13.19 5.02 21.62
N HIS A 329 12.00 4.45 21.51
CA HIS A 329 11.79 3.17 20.83
C HIS A 329 12.12 3.31 19.32
N PRO A 330 12.91 2.38 18.72
CA PRO A 330 13.36 2.49 17.34
C PRO A 330 12.24 2.69 16.31
N ALA A 331 11.10 2.03 16.50
CA ALA A 331 9.96 2.19 15.59
C ALA A 331 9.33 3.59 15.68
N VAL A 332 9.39 4.23 16.85
CA VAL A 332 8.81 5.55 17.10
C VAL A 332 9.73 6.64 16.54
N THR A 333 11.04 6.51 16.81
CA THR A 333 12.06 7.42 16.27
C THR A 333 12.14 7.34 14.74
N GLU A 334 11.95 6.15 14.15
CA GLU A 334 11.89 5.98 12.70
C GLU A 334 10.68 6.70 12.07
N ILE A 335 9.51 6.69 12.71
CA ILE A 335 8.33 7.43 12.23
C ILE A 335 8.59 8.94 12.28
N LEU A 336 9.10 9.44 13.41
CA LEU A 336 9.41 10.86 13.58
C LEU A 336 10.50 11.32 12.59
N GLY A 337 11.54 10.52 12.41
CA GLY A 337 12.58 10.76 11.42
C GLY A 337 12.06 10.73 9.98
N HIS A 338 11.09 9.86 9.68
CA HIS A 338 10.42 9.85 8.37
C HIS A 338 9.61 11.12 8.13
N ILE A 339 8.88 11.62 9.13
CA ILE A 339 8.14 12.89 9.06
C ILE A 339 9.10 14.05 8.75
N ASP A 340 10.18 14.18 9.52
CA ASP A 340 11.18 15.25 9.34
C ASP A 340 11.84 15.16 7.95
N LYS A 341 12.32 13.98 7.57
CA LYS A 341 12.93 13.74 6.25
C LYS A 341 11.98 14.12 5.11
N LYS A 342 10.71 13.74 5.18
CA LYS A 342 9.73 14.02 4.13
C LYS A 342 9.35 15.50 4.08
N SER A 343 9.31 16.16 5.23
CA SER A 343 9.06 17.60 5.32
C SER A 343 10.19 18.39 4.67
N ARG A 344 11.44 18.10 5.02
CA ARG A 344 12.63 18.71 4.40
C ARG A 344 12.73 18.42 2.90
N GLN A 345 12.37 17.19 2.49
CA GLN A 345 12.35 16.82 1.07
C GLN A 345 11.34 17.66 0.30
N ALA A 346 10.15 17.90 0.86
CA ALA A 346 9.14 18.79 0.26
C ALA A 346 9.66 20.22 0.15
N GLU A 347 10.19 20.77 1.25
CA GLU A 347 10.71 22.15 1.33
C GLU A 347 11.81 22.39 0.30
N LYS A 348 12.80 21.50 0.22
CA LYS A 348 13.89 21.58 -0.76
C LYS A 348 13.40 21.61 -2.20
N VAL A 349 12.40 20.79 -2.54
CA VAL A 349 11.84 20.76 -3.90
C VAL A 349 11.02 22.03 -4.16
N ILE A 350 10.22 22.49 -3.21
CA ILE A 350 9.43 23.72 -3.32
C ILE A 350 10.35 24.93 -3.51
N GLU A 351 11.42 25.05 -2.73
CA GLU A 351 12.41 26.14 -2.88
C GLU A 351 13.04 26.14 -4.28
N ARG A 352 13.39 24.96 -4.81
CA ARG A 352 13.92 24.85 -6.18
C ARG A 352 12.91 25.30 -7.22
N LEU A 353 11.64 24.92 -7.04
CA LEU A 353 10.56 25.31 -7.93
C LEU A 353 10.28 26.82 -7.87
N GLN A 354 10.27 27.41 -6.67
CA GLN A 354 10.08 28.86 -6.49
C GLN A 354 11.16 29.68 -7.18
N LYS A 355 12.42 29.21 -7.19
CA LYS A 355 13.50 29.87 -7.94
C LYS A 355 13.22 29.99 -9.43
N LEU A 356 12.48 29.04 -10.03
CA LEU A 356 12.09 29.13 -11.45
C LEU A 356 11.12 30.28 -11.72
N GLN A 357 10.32 30.68 -10.71
CA GLN A 357 9.37 31.81 -10.84
C GLN A 357 10.05 33.17 -10.69
N CYS A 358 11.18 33.23 -9.96
CA CYS A 358 11.89 34.48 -9.69
C CYS A 358 12.85 34.92 -10.80
N TYR A 359 13.21 34.04 -11.72
CA TYR A 359 14.01 34.36 -12.90
C TYR A 359 13.14 34.25 -14.15
N PRO A 360 12.39 35.30 -14.54
CA PRO A 360 11.85 35.35 -15.89
C PRO A 360 13.02 35.26 -16.87
N ALA A 361 12.91 34.35 -17.84
CA ALA A 361 13.87 34.23 -18.92
C ALA A 361 14.05 35.60 -19.59
N ASN A 362 15.29 36.09 -19.61
CA ASN A 362 15.69 37.26 -20.39
C ASN A 362 15.67 36.94 -21.89
#